data_AF-A0AAN8ACV6-F1
#
_entry.id   AF-A0AAN8ACV6-F1
#
_cell.length_a   1.000
_cell.length_b   1.000
_cell.length_c   1.000
_cell.angle_alpha   90.00
_cell.angle_beta   90.00
_cell.angle_gamma   90.00
#
_symmetry.space_group_name_H-M   'P 1'
#
loop_
_entity.id
_entity.type
_entity.pdbx_description
1 polymer ?
#
loop_
_entity_poly.entity_id
_entity_poly.type
_entity_poly.pdbx_seq_one_letter_code
_entity_poly.pdbx_strand_id
1 'polypeptide(L)'
;MRRICVPELDQRFSDMAETFNEQHERYEAMVRNIRNLRQSYGCNNNDTLALAECVGMIRDEHKAKYRVSLKIKGYEISLNVVCVDESDEEPLPQHLQFAQNEVKGISEGAKATMSKGTTLQELIGWLLRSKDQMVEQVKGVAATYQEQGRLSENLEENLKEVRRAKEFSLGYRQQAGEVFTEAAQIAGAYL
;
A
#
# COMPACT_ATOMS: atom_id res chain seq x y z
N MET A 1 -3.01 -12.11 16.96
CA MET A 1 -3.26 -11.40 18.23
C MET A 1 -3.46 -12.41 19.34
N ARG A 2 -3.00 -12.12 20.56
CA ARG A 2 -3.20 -12.98 21.73
C ARG A 2 -4.58 -12.76 22.33
N ARG A 3 -5.22 -13.82 22.83
CA ARG A 3 -6.56 -13.70 23.45
C ARG A 3 -6.47 -13.07 24.83
N ILE A 4 -7.32 -12.08 25.07
CA ILE A 4 -7.49 -11.43 26.37
C ILE A 4 -8.84 -11.78 27.03
N CYS A 5 -9.60 -12.70 26.43
CA CYS A 5 -10.85 -13.26 26.96
C CYS A 5 -11.97 -12.23 27.16
N VAL A 6 -11.86 -11.08 26.49
CA VAL A 6 -12.93 -10.09 26.38
C VAL A 6 -13.38 -10.09 24.93
N PRO A 7 -14.51 -10.73 24.58
CA PRO A 7 -14.87 -11.01 23.19
C PRO A 7 -14.87 -9.79 22.27
N GLU A 8 -15.38 -8.65 22.74
CA GLU A 8 -15.37 -7.40 21.97
C GLU A 8 -13.94 -6.94 21.66
N LEU A 9 -13.05 -6.97 22.65
CA LEU A 9 -11.67 -6.53 22.46
C LEU A 9 -10.88 -7.51 21.58
N ASP A 10 -11.07 -8.81 21.78
CA ASP A 10 -10.47 -9.84 20.94
C ASP A 10 -10.88 -9.67 19.47
N GLN A 11 -12.14 -9.33 19.21
CA GLN A 11 -12.62 -9.00 17.86
C GLN A 11 -11.93 -7.74 17.33
N ARG A 12 -11.89 -6.65 18.11
CA ARG A 12 -11.26 -5.38 17.67
C ARG A 12 -9.78 -5.52 17.35
N PHE A 13 -9.04 -6.30 18.15
CA PHE A 13 -7.64 -6.61 17.85
C PHE A 13 -7.51 -7.44 16.57
N SER A 14 -8.43 -8.38 16.34
CA SER A 14 -8.46 -9.20 15.13
C SER A 14 -8.77 -8.36 13.89
N ASP A 15 -9.82 -7.53 13.93
CA ASP A 15 -10.20 -6.61 12.85
C ASP A 15 -9.03 -5.70 12.45
N MET A 16 -8.31 -5.15 13.44
CA MET A 16 -7.13 -4.31 13.20
C MET A 16 -6.02 -5.10 12.52
N ALA A 17 -5.71 -6.30 13.01
CA ALA A 17 -4.66 -7.14 12.45
C ALA A 17 -4.98 -7.60 11.02
N GLU A 18 -6.21 -8.01 10.75
CA GLU A 18 -6.67 -8.38 9.40
C GLU A 18 -6.58 -7.21 8.44
N THR A 19 -7.12 -6.05 8.83
CA THR A 19 -7.05 -4.84 7.99
C THR A 19 -5.59 -4.42 7.73
N PHE A 20 -4.70 -4.59 8.71
CA PHE A 20 -3.28 -4.26 8.56
C PHE A 20 -2.58 -5.22 7.59
N ASN A 21 -2.83 -6.52 7.73
CA ASN A 21 -2.28 -7.52 6.83
C ASN A 21 -2.75 -7.28 5.39
N GLU A 22 -4.04 -6.98 5.19
CA GLU A 22 -4.55 -6.61 3.86
C GLU A 22 -3.83 -5.36 3.31
N GLN A 23 -3.65 -4.31 4.12
CA GLN A 23 -2.91 -3.13 3.68
C GLN A 23 -1.46 -3.47 3.30
N HIS A 24 -0.80 -4.29 4.13
CA HIS A 24 0.58 -4.71 3.91
C HIS A 24 0.73 -5.50 2.60
N GLU A 25 -0.16 -6.46 2.34
CA GLU A 25 -0.15 -7.23 1.08
C GLU A 25 -0.35 -6.34 -0.15
N ARG A 26 -1.23 -5.34 -0.07
CA ARG A 26 -1.45 -4.37 -1.16
C ARG A 26 -0.24 -3.48 -1.39
N TYR A 27 0.42 -3.06 -0.31
CA TYR A 27 1.66 -2.30 -0.37
C TYR A 27 2.79 -3.12 -1.00
N GLU A 28 3.00 -4.37 -0.56
CA GLU A 28 4.01 -5.27 -1.13
C GLU A 28 3.76 -5.55 -2.62
N ALA A 29 2.49 -5.72 -3.03
CA ALA A 29 2.14 -5.88 -4.44
C ALA A 29 2.52 -4.63 -5.27
N MET A 30 2.27 -3.42 -4.76
CA MET A 30 2.70 -2.17 -5.39
C MET A 30 4.23 -2.12 -5.54
N VAL A 31 4.97 -2.38 -4.46
CA VAL A 31 6.45 -2.38 -4.47
C VAL A 31 6.99 -3.41 -5.47
N ARG A 32 6.40 -4.60 -5.52
CA ARG A 32 6.78 -5.63 -6.48
C ARG A 32 6.59 -5.17 -7.92
N ASN A 33 5.46 -4.54 -8.25
CA ASN A 33 5.22 -4.07 -9.61
C ASN A 33 6.20 -2.95 -10.02
N ILE A 34 6.56 -2.06 -9.08
CA ILE A 34 7.62 -1.06 -9.29
C ILE A 34 8.97 -1.74 -9.58
N ARG A 35 9.32 -2.76 -8.79
CA ARG A 35 10.56 -3.53 -8.98
C ARG A 35 10.58 -4.25 -10.33
N ASN A 36 9.47 -4.86 -10.73
CA ASN A 36 9.33 -5.54 -12.02
C ASN A 36 9.54 -4.56 -13.18
N LEU A 37 8.89 -3.40 -13.14
CA LEU A 37 9.05 -2.36 -14.15
C LEU A 37 10.50 -1.91 -14.26
N ARG A 38 11.18 -1.76 -13.11
CA ARG A 38 12.61 -1.41 -13.06
C ARG A 38 13.51 -2.43 -13.69
N GLN A 39 13.33 -3.69 -13.34
CA GLN A 39 14.14 -4.78 -13.88
C GLN A 39 13.97 -4.91 -15.40
N SER A 40 12.76 -4.67 -15.90
CA SER A 40 12.45 -4.77 -17.33
C SER A 40 13.10 -3.65 -18.16
N TYR A 41 13.04 -2.41 -17.67
CA TYR A 41 13.54 -1.23 -18.43
C TYR A 41 14.94 -0.77 -18.02
N GLY A 42 15.53 -1.33 -16.96
CA GLY A 42 16.89 -0.99 -16.51
C GLY A 42 17.01 0.41 -15.87
N CYS A 43 15.92 0.99 -15.37
CA CYS A 43 15.93 2.25 -14.64
C CYS A 43 16.55 2.08 -13.23
N ASN A 44 17.26 3.12 -12.76
CA ASN A 44 18.23 3.07 -11.66
C ASN A 44 17.68 2.54 -10.31
N ASN A 45 18.60 1.93 -9.55
CA ASN A 45 18.35 1.10 -8.37
C ASN A 45 18.39 1.86 -7.03
N ASN A 46 17.98 3.13 -7.01
CA ASN A 46 17.82 3.79 -5.71
C ASN A 46 16.54 3.22 -5.09
N ASP A 47 16.62 2.61 -3.90
CA ASP A 47 15.53 1.93 -3.13
C ASP A 47 14.24 2.76 -2.90
N THR A 48 14.16 3.96 -3.49
CA THR A 48 12.96 4.78 -3.67
C THR A 48 11.86 4.03 -4.43
N LEU A 49 10.62 4.53 -4.42
CA LEU A 49 9.49 4.02 -5.23
C LEU A 49 9.22 4.87 -6.48
N ALA A 50 10.21 5.68 -6.89
CA ALA A 50 10.09 6.61 -8.01
C ALA A 50 9.89 5.91 -9.36
N LEU A 51 9.05 6.50 -10.21
CA LEU A 51 8.66 6.06 -11.55
C LEU A 51 9.23 6.93 -12.68
N ALA A 52 9.67 8.16 -12.39
CA ALA A 52 10.02 9.14 -13.43
C ALA A 52 11.07 8.62 -14.41
N GLU A 53 12.12 7.98 -13.90
CA GLU A 53 13.19 7.42 -14.73
C GLU A 53 12.69 6.28 -15.61
N CYS A 54 11.93 5.34 -15.04
CA CYS A 54 11.36 4.22 -15.79
C CYS A 54 10.43 4.73 -16.90
N VAL A 55 9.57 5.70 -16.60
CA VAL A 55 8.68 6.31 -17.60
C VAL A 55 9.48 7.04 -18.69
N GLY A 56 10.60 7.69 -18.33
CA GLY A 56 11.53 8.27 -19.29
C GLY A 56 12.13 7.22 -20.25
N MET A 57 12.65 6.12 -19.70
CA MET A 57 13.22 5.03 -20.49
C MET A 57 12.20 4.36 -21.41
N ILE A 58 10.98 4.08 -20.93
CA ILE A 58 9.89 3.53 -21.75
C ILE A 58 9.59 4.45 -22.94
N ARG A 59 9.56 5.78 -22.71
CA ARG A 59 9.35 6.75 -23.78
C ARG A 59 10.48 6.72 -24.79
N ASP A 60 11.72 6.72 -24.33
CA ASP A 60 12.89 6.73 -25.21
C ASP A 60 13.04 5.46 -26.05
N GLU A 61 12.71 4.30 -25.48
CA GLU A 61 12.74 3.02 -26.18
C GLU A 61 11.70 2.96 -27.32
N HIS A 62 10.50 3.55 -27.11
CA HIS A 62 9.38 3.41 -28.03
C HIS A 62 9.05 4.66 -28.87
N LYS A 63 9.78 5.78 -28.69
CA LYS A 63 9.49 7.08 -29.33
C LYS A 63 9.40 7.08 -30.85
N ALA A 64 10.03 6.11 -31.52
CA ALA A 64 10.03 6.02 -32.98
C ALA A 64 8.64 5.69 -33.55
N LYS A 65 7.82 4.94 -32.80
CA LYS A 65 6.51 4.44 -33.26
C LYS A 65 5.36 4.83 -32.34
N TYR A 66 5.65 5.09 -31.06
CA TYR A 66 4.62 5.34 -30.06
C TYR A 66 4.89 6.61 -29.26
N ARG A 67 3.83 7.39 -29.06
CA ARG A 67 3.78 8.44 -28.04
C ARG A 67 3.32 7.84 -26.72
N VAL A 68 4.26 7.69 -25.79
CA VAL A 68 4.01 7.17 -24.44
C VAL A 68 3.85 8.32 -23.45
N SER A 69 2.78 8.29 -22.67
CA SER A 69 2.45 9.31 -21.67
C SER A 69 1.84 8.68 -20.43
N LEU A 70 2.18 9.18 -19.26
CA LEU A 70 1.49 8.81 -18.03
C LEU A 70 0.24 9.68 -17.89
N LYS A 71 -0.91 9.07 -17.58
CA LYS A 71 -2.17 9.76 -17.31
C LYS A 71 -2.63 9.47 -15.89
N ILE A 72 -3.17 10.50 -15.25
CA ILE A 72 -3.82 10.39 -13.94
C ILE A 72 -5.28 10.83 -14.03
N LYS A 73 -6.18 10.03 -13.48
CA LYS A 73 -7.61 10.35 -13.35
C LYS A 73 -8.08 9.98 -11.95
N GLY A 74 -8.10 10.97 -11.04
CA GLY A 74 -8.33 10.70 -9.62
C GLY A 74 -7.20 9.83 -9.04
N TYR A 75 -7.55 8.68 -8.44
CA TYR A 75 -6.60 7.69 -7.90
C TYR A 75 -6.28 6.56 -8.89
N GLU A 76 -6.35 6.86 -10.19
CA GLU A 76 -6.04 5.92 -11.26
C GLU A 76 -4.90 6.47 -12.10
N ILE A 77 -3.80 5.73 -12.13
CA ILE A 77 -2.62 5.99 -12.95
C ILE A 77 -2.62 4.96 -14.08
N SER A 78 -2.38 5.43 -15.30
CA SER A 78 -2.28 4.57 -16.48
C SER A 78 -1.17 5.05 -17.40
N LEU A 79 -0.56 4.10 -18.10
CA LEU A 79 0.38 4.38 -19.17
C LEU A 79 -0.37 4.39 -20.51
N ASN A 80 -0.60 5.59 -21.03
CA ASN A 80 -1.29 5.82 -22.29
C ASN A 80 -0.30 5.78 -23.46
N VAL A 81 -0.59 4.94 -24.43
CA VAL A 81 0.23 4.69 -25.60
C VAL A 81 -0.59 4.99 -26.84
N VAL A 82 -0.06 5.82 -27.74
CA VAL A 82 -0.70 6.18 -29.01
C VAL A 82 0.30 5.93 -30.13
N CYS A 83 -0.10 5.22 -31.18
CA CYS A 83 0.73 5.07 -32.38
C CYS A 83 0.89 6.42 -33.07
N VAL A 84 2.10 6.75 -33.53
CA VAL A 84 2.37 8.02 -34.20
C VAL A 84 1.82 8.03 -35.64
N ASP A 85 1.74 6.85 -36.27
CA ASP A 85 1.16 6.67 -37.60
C ASP A 85 -0.24 6.05 -37.50
N GLU A 86 -1.19 6.53 -38.30
CA GLU A 86 -2.57 5.99 -38.43
C GLU A 86 -2.63 4.59 -39.09
N SER A 87 -1.50 3.89 -39.13
CA SER A 87 -1.42 2.49 -39.53
C SER A 87 -2.05 1.64 -38.44
N ASP A 88 -3.36 1.44 -38.53
CA ASP A 88 -4.07 0.43 -37.77
C ASP A 88 -3.44 -0.95 -37.99
N GLU A 89 -3.48 -1.78 -36.94
CA GLU A 89 -3.32 -3.26 -36.96
C GLU A 89 -2.02 -3.90 -36.42
N GLU A 90 -0.98 -3.16 -36.01
CA GLU A 90 0.12 -3.84 -35.28
C GLU A 90 -0.17 -3.94 -33.77
N PRO A 91 -0.10 -5.15 -33.18
CA PRO A 91 -0.30 -5.33 -31.75
C PRO A 91 0.79 -4.59 -30.96
N LEU A 92 0.41 -4.08 -29.79
CA LEU A 92 1.35 -3.37 -28.92
C LEU A 92 2.58 -4.26 -28.62
N PRO A 93 3.80 -3.71 -28.67
CA PRO A 93 4.99 -4.48 -28.31
C PRO A 93 4.82 -5.09 -26.92
N GLN A 94 5.20 -6.36 -26.77
CA GLN A 94 5.03 -7.10 -25.51
C GLN A 94 5.66 -6.37 -24.32
N HIS A 95 6.83 -5.75 -24.53
CA HIS A 95 7.52 -4.97 -23.51
C HIS A 95 6.70 -3.75 -23.05
N LEU A 96 6.01 -3.09 -23.98
CA LEU A 96 5.17 -1.93 -23.71
C LEU A 96 3.85 -2.34 -23.05
N GLN A 97 3.26 -3.46 -23.48
CA GLN A 97 2.08 -4.04 -22.83
C GLN A 97 2.40 -4.47 -21.39
N PHE A 98 3.57 -5.06 -21.16
CA PHE A 98 4.08 -5.36 -19.82
C PHE A 98 4.16 -4.10 -18.96
N ALA A 99 4.75 -3.01 -19.48
CA ALA A 99 4.82 -1.74 -18.76
C ALA A 99 3.42 -1.18 -18.39
N GLN A 100 2.44 -1.28 -19.28
CA GLN A 100 1.07 -0.88 -18.98
C GLN A 100 0.47 -1.69 -17.83
N ASN A 101 0.69 -3.01 -17.83
CA ASN A 101 0.19 -3.89 -16.78
C ASN A 101 0.86 -3.61 -15.44
N GLU A 102 2.18 -3.38 -15.41
CA GLU A 102 2.89 -3.03 -14.19
C GLU A 102 2.42 -1.68 -13.64
N VAL A 103 2.30 -0.64 -14.49
CA VAL A 103 1.76 0.68 -14.06
C VAL A 103 0.34 0.57 -13.52
N LYS A 104 -0.51 -0.26 -14.15
CA LYS A 104 -1.85 -0.54 -13.64
C LYS A 104 -1.80 -1.21 -12.26
N GLY A 105 -0.96 -2.23 -12.10
CA GLY A 105 -0.77 -2.90 -10.82
C GLY A 105 -0.22 -1.99 -9.72
N ILE A 106 0.67 -1.05 -10.07
CA ILE A 106 1.16 0.00 -9.17
C ILE A 106 0.01 0.89 -8.73
N SER A 107 -0.81 1.37 -9.68
CA SER A 107 -1.98 2.20 -9.36
C SER A 107 -2.97 1.50 -8.45
N GLU A 108 -3.31 0.24 -8.74
CA GLU A 108 -4.26 -0.55 -7.96
C GLU A 108 -3.73 -0.82 -6.54
N GLY A 109 -2.44 -1.18 -6.42
CA GLY A 109 -1.77 -1.39 -5.14
C GLY A 109 -1.71 -0.12 -4.30
N ALA A 110 -1.31 1.01 -4.90
CA ALA A 110 -1.27 2.31 -4.23
C ALA A 110 -2.65 2.74 -3.71
N LYS A 111 -3.67 2.65 -4.58
CA LYS A 111 -5.07 2.99 -4.23
C LYS A 111 -5.59 2.10 -3.10
N ALA A 112 -5.37 0.80 -3.17
CA ALA A 112 -5.83 -0.16 -2.15
C ALA A 112 -5.09 0.03 -0.81
N THR A 113 -3.80 0.35 -0.85
CA THR A 113 -3.01 0.68 0.34
C THR A 113 -3.54 1.93 1.04
N MET A 114 -3.90 2.96 0.26
CA MET A 114 -4.47 4.19 0.79
C MET A 114 -5.89 3.99 1.36
N SER A 115 -6.74 3.20 0.70
CA SER A 115 -8.14 3.02 1.10
C SER A 115 -8.30 2.37 2.47
N LYS A 116 -7.38 1.46 2.83
CA LYS A 116 -7.37 0.80 4.15
C LYS A 116 -6.84 1.70 5.28
N GLY A 117 -6.11 2.76 4.93
CA GLY A 117 -5.44 3.61 5.91
C GLY A 117 -6.38 4.31 6.89
N THR A 118 -7.57 4.76 6.44
CA THR A 118 -8.52 5.45 7.32
C THR A 118 -9.11 4.50 8.36
N THR A 119 -9.61 3.33 7.92
CA THR A 119 -10.16 2.31 8.83
C THR A 119 -9.11 1.84 9.83
N LEU A 120 -7.87 1.63 9.39
CA LEU A 120 -6.77 1.27 10.29
C LEU A 120 -6.48 2.35 11.32
N GLN A 121 -6.43 3.62 10.90
CA GLN A 121 -6.18 4.73 11.80
C GLN A 121 -7.27 4.85 12.87
N GLU A 122 -8.52 4.60 12.52
CA GLU A 122 -9.66 4.59 13.46
C GLU A 122 -9.54 3.43 14.47
N LEU A 123 -9.32 2.20 13.99
CA LEU A 123 -9.18 1.01 14.84
C LEU A 123 -7.98 1.14 15.79
N ILE A 124 -6.82 1.51 15.27
CA ILE A 124 -5.59 1.75 16.04
C ILE A 124 -5.83 2.89 17.04
N GLY A 125 -6.43 3.99 16.60
CA GLY A 125 -6.72 5.13 17.45
C GLY A 125 -7.63 4.77 18.62
N TRP A 126 -8.67 3.98 18.37
CA TRP A 126 -9.57 3.48 19.41
C TRP A 126 -8.83 2.57 20.39
N LEU A 127 -8.11 1.54 19.92
CA LEU A 127 -7.37 0.60 20.77
C LEU A 127 -6.35 1.32 21.66
N LEU A 128 -5.62 2.29 21.13
CA LEU A 128 -4.61 3.02 21.91
C LEU A 128 -5.24 3.96 22.95
N ARG A 129 -6.37 4.62 22.64
CA ARG A 129 -7.07 5.50 23.57
C ARG A 129 -7.82 4.74 24.67
N SER A 130 -8.33 3.55 24.36
CA SER A 130 -9.10 2.74 25.30
C SER A 130 -8.24 1.89 26.25
N LYS A 131 -6.91 2.07 26.26
CA LYS A 131 -5.96 1.24 27.02
C LYS A 131 -6.39 1.05 28.48
N ASP A 132 -6.64 2.14 29.21
CA ASP A 132 -6.91 2.06 30.65
C ASP A 132 -8.24 1.35 30.93
N GLN A 133 -9.25 1.59 30.10
CA GLN A 133 -10.53 0.87 30.16
C GLN A 133 -10.34 -0.63 29.88
N MET A 134 -9.52 -1.00 28.90
CA MET A 134 -9.24 -2.40 28.58
C MET A 134 -8.51 -3.11 29.73
N VAL A 135 -7.59 -2.43 30.41
CA VAL A 135 -6.92 -2.96 31.60
C VAL A 135 -7.93 -3.34 32.68
N GLU A 136 -8.90 -2.47 32.97
CA GLU A 136 -9.94 -2.76 33.97
C GLU A 136 -10.87 -3.90 33.53
N GLN A 137 -11.24 -3.98 32.24
CA GLN A 137 -12.03 -5.10 31.72
C GLN A 137 -11.31 -6.44 31.85
N VAL A 138 -10.00 -6.46 31.55
CA VAL A 138 -9.16 -7.67 31.69
C VAL A 138 -9.04 -8.12 33.15
N LYS A 139 -8.91 -7.17 34.09
CA LYS A 139 -8.94 -7.51 35.53
C LYS A 139 -10.28 -8.09 35.96
N GLY A 140 -11.38 -7.54 35.43
CA GLY A 140 -12.74 -7.97 35.78
C GLY A 140 -13.12 -9.36 35.25
N VAL A 141 -12.53 -9.82 34.15
CA VAL A 141 -12.84 -11.14 33.56
C VAL A 141 -11.97 -12.28 34.08
N ALA A 142 -10.83 -11.97 34.71
CA ALA A 142 -9.91 -12.97 35.22
C ALA A 142 -10.49 -13.71 36.43
N ALA A 143 -10.54 -15.05 36.37
CA ALA A 143 -11.04 -15.85 37.48
C ALA A 143 -10.03 -15.98 38.64
N THR A 144 -8.74 -15.78 38.34
CA THR A 144 -7.64 -15.92 39.30
C THR A 144 -6.57 -14.85 39.10
N TYR A 145 -5.75 -14.61 40.12
CA TYR A 145 -4.61 -13.69 40.02
C TYR A 145 -3.59 -14.12 38.95
N GLN A 146 -3.36 -15.43 38.81
CA GLN A 146 -2.47 -15.96 37.76
C GLN A 146 -3.04 -15.70 36.37
N GLU A 147 -4.35 -15.91 36.19
CA GLU A 147 -5.01 -15.60 34.92
C GLU A 147 -4.98 -14.10 34.62
N GLN A 148 -5.19 -13.25 35.64
CA GLN A 148 -5.09 -11.81 35.51
C GLN A 148 -3.71 -11.39 34.99
N GLY A 149 -2.63 -11.99 35.52
CA GLY A 149 -1.27 -11.78 35.03
C GLY A 149 -1.13 -12.13 33.55
N ARG A 150 -1.52 -13.35 33.18
CA ARG A 150 -1.48 -13.84 31.78
C ARG A 150 -2.26 -12.94 30.82
N LEU A 151 -3.47 -12.53 31.19
CA LEU A 151 -4.32 -11.69 30.34
C LEU A 151 -3.76 -10.26 30.22
N SER A 152 -3.16 -9.73 31.29
CA SER A 152 -2.52 -8.42 31.28
C SER A 152 -1.29 -8.39 30.37
N GLU A 153 -0.45 -9.43 30.41
CA GLU A 153 0.68 -9.60 29.50
C GLU A 153 0.21 -9.69 28.04
N ASN A 154 -0.84 -10.48 27.77
CA ASN A 154 -1.43 -10.58 26.44
C ASN A 154 -1.95 -9.22 25.92
N LEU A 155 -2.58 -8.42 26.77
CA LEU A 155 -3.03 -7.07 26.41
C LEU A 155 -1.85 -6.15 26.07
N GLU A 156 -0.79 -6.19 26.88
CA GLU A 156 0.41 -5.38 26.64
C GLU A 156 1.09 -5.74 25.31
N GLU A 157 1.22 -7.03 25.02
CA GLU A 157 1.77 -7.50 23.76
C GLU A 157 0.91 -7.11 22.56
N ASN A 158 -0.41 -7.25 22.65
CA ASN A 158 -1.32 -6.80 21.60
C ASN A 158 -1.18 -5.29 21.35
N LEU A 159 -1.07 -4.48 22.41
CA LEU A 159 -0.85 -3.04 22.30
C LEU A 159 0.51 -2.69 21.67
N LYS A 160 1.54 -3.50 21.90
CA LYS A 160 2.83 -3.37 21.22
C LYS A 160 2.68 -3.58 19.71
N GLU A 161 1.96 -4.63 19.31
CA GLU A 161 1.68 -4.87 17.88
C GLU A 161 0.81 -3.77 17.26
N VAL A 162 -0.15 -3.19 18.00
CA VAL A 162 -0.94 -2.04 17.52
C VAL A 162 -0.06 -0.82 17.23
N ARG A 163 0.92 -0.52 18.09
CA ARG A 163 1.87 0.58 17.86
C ARG A 163 2.75 0.30 16.65
N ARG A 164 3.24 -0.93 16.51
CA ARG A 164 4.01 -1.37 15.34
C ARG A 164 3.19 -1.21 14.05
N ALA A 165 1.95 -1.71 14.04
CA ALA A 165 1.04 -1.57 12.89
C ALA A 165 0.80 -0.10 12.52
N LYS A 166 0.68 0.80 13.52
CA LYS A 166 0.56 2.25 13.30
C LYS A 166 1.74 2.82 12.53
N GLU A 167 2.96 2.50 12.97
CA GLU A 167 4.19 3.02 12.35
C GLU A 167 4.30 2.57 10.89
N PHE A 168 4.12 1.27 10.63
CA PHE A 168 4.17 0.73 9.27
C PHE A 168 3.03 1.26 8.39
N SER A 169 1.79 1.28 8.90
CA SER A 169 0.61 1.73 8.14
C SER A 169 0.74 3.17 7.67
N LEU A 170 1.28 4.06 8.52
CA LEU A 170 1.56 5.45 8.16
C LEU A 170 2.62 5.54 7.05
N GLY A 171 3.71 4.77 7.16
CA GLY A 171 4.75 4.70 6.14
C GLY A 171 4.21 4.22 4.79
N TYR A 172 3.45 3.12 4.78
CA TYR A 172 2.85 2.57 3.55
C TYR A 172 1.91 3.58 2.88
N ARG A 173 1.10 4.28 3.68
CA ARG A 173 0.19 5.32 3.16
C ARG A 173 0.95 6.50 2.57
N GLN A 174 2.01 6.96 3.24
CA GLN A 174 2.84 8.05 2.74
C GLN A 174 3.47 7.67 1.40
N GLN A 175 4.12 6.52 1.33
CA GLN A 175 4.76 6.02 0.12
C GLN A 175 3.79 5.80 -1.05
N ALA A 176 2.61 5.23 -0.78
CA ALA A 176 1.55 5.12 -1.79
C ALA A 176 1.06 6.51 -2.28
N GLY A 177 1.01 7.51 -1.40
CA GLY A 177 0.68 8.90 -1.75
C GLY A 177 1.77 9.59 -2.57
N GLU A 178 3.04 9.30 -2.30
CA GLU A 178 4.19 9.78 -3.07
C GLU A 178 4.14 9.28 -4.51
N VAL A 179 3.74 8.02 -4.74
CA VAL A 179 3.53 7.46 -6.09
C VAL A 179 2.50 8.26 -6.89
N PHE A 180 1.36 8.65 -6.29
CA PHE A 180 0.37 9.48 -6.98
C PHE A 180 0.87 10.90 -7.24
N THR A 181 1.60 11.47 -6.28
CA THR A 181 2.17 12.81 -6.39
C THR A 181 3.18 12.87 -7.53
N GLU A 182 4.08 11.89 -7.59
CA GLU A 182 5.05 11.76 -8.67
C GLU A 182 4.37 11.49 -10.01
N ALA A 183 3.39 10.59 -10.06
CA ALA A 183 2.64 10.33 -11.28
C ALA A 183 1.94 11.59 -11.83
N ALA A 184 1.39 12.43 -10.95
CA ALA A 184 0.81 13.71 -11.33
C ALA A 184 1.86 14.68 -11.88
N GLN A 185 3.06 14.73 -11.29
CA GLN A 185 4.17 15.53 -11.81
C GLN A 185 4.62 15.04 -13.19
N ILE A 186 4.77 13.72 -13.38
CA ILE A 186 5.14 13.12 -14.67
C ILE A 186 4.06 13.35 -15.72
N ALA A 187 2.78 13.27 -15.36
CA ALA A 187 1.68 13.55 -16.27
C ALA A 187 1.65 15.04 -16.66
N GLY A 188 1.84 15.94 -15.70
CA GLY A 188 1.83 17.40 -15.90
C GLY A 188 3.04 17.97 -16.63
N ALA A 189 4.22 17.37 -16.47
CA ALA A 189 5.44 17.80 -17.17
C ALA A 189 5.42 17.51 -18.69
N TYR A 190 4.42 16.76 -19.16
CA TYR A 190 4.28 16.32 -20.56
C TYR A 190 2.92 16.72 -21.17
N LEU A 191 2.20 17.64 -20.52
CA LEU A 191 1.10 18.42 -21.10
C LEU A 191 1.67 19.68 -21.77
#